data_AF-A0A8S3GH81-F1
#
_entry.id   AF-A0A8S3GH81-F1
#
_cell.length_a   1.000
_cell.length_b   1.000
_cell.length_c   1.000
_cell.angle_alpha   90.00
_cell.angle_beta   90.00
_cell.angle_gamma   90.00
#
_symmetry.space_group_name_H-M   'P 1'
#
loop_
_entity.id
_entity.type
_entity.pdbx_description
1 polymer ?
#
loop_
_entity_poly.entity_id
_entity_poly.type
_entity_poly.pdbx_seq_one_letter_code
_entity_poly.pdbx_strand_id
1 'polypeptide(L)'
;MYQYRQCYDSLVCLELIFHVLQNGLIRVKNEYFIEKSKMKFIDTILTSVNADDLKCLNSSSNPLKRLIEISNMDNQNKTVIDLIELTLTKIPISENDIVESAIKQPMKSTLIYHVLFNKCFRKFPIYEKVIELMDTLWARWDRKEMYANDIMIWQKQT
;
A
#
# COMPACT_ATOMS: atom_id res chain seq x y z
N MET A 1 3.99 -4.80 -32.99
CA MET A 1 2.56 -5.15 -32.86
C MET A 1 2.24 -6.08 -31.68
N TYR A 2 3.15 -6.95 -31.23
CA TYR A 2 2.89 -7.89 -30.12
C TYR A 2 2.87 -7.28 -28.71
N GLN A 3 3.68 -6.25 -28.43
CA GLN A 3 3.72 -5.59 -27.11
C GLN A 3 2.41 -4.87 -26.74
N TYR A 4 1.70 -4.29 -27.72
CA TYR A 4 0.44 -3.59 -27.48
C TYR A 4 -0.72 -4.52 -27.11
N ARG A 5 -0.72 -5.77 -27.62
CA ARG A 5 -1.74 -6.77 -27.26
C ARG A 5 -1.58 -7.27 -25.83
N GLN A 6 -0.37 -7.59 -25.40
CA GLN A 6 -0.12 -8.04 -24.02
C GLN A 6 -0.47 -6.96 -22.98
N CYS A 7 -0.20 -5.70 -23.30
CA CYS A 7 -0.55 -4.57 -22.41
C CYS A 7 -2.08 -4.39 -22.31
N TYR A 8 -2.80 -4.54 -23.43
CA TYR A 8 -4.26 -4.45 -23.48
C TYR A 8 -4.94 -5.62 -22.75
N ASP A 9 -4.48 -6.85 -22.97
CA ASP A 9 -5.00 -8.04 -22.31
C ASP A 9 -4.78 -7.99 -20.79
N SER A 10 -3.63 -7.45 -20.35
CA SER A 10 -3.33 -7.23 -18.92
C SER A 10 -4.27 -6.19 -18.30
N LEU A 11 -4.52 -5.06 -18.98
CA LEU A 11 -5.41 -4.00 -18.51
C LEU A 11 -6.87 -4.47 -18.42
N VAL A 12 -7.34 -5.24 -19.42
CA VAL A 12 -8.69 -5.83 -19.41
C VAL A 12 -8.84 -6.86 -18.29
N CYS A 13 -7.83 -7.72 -18.07
CA CYS A 13 -7.83 -8.64 -16.94
C CYS A 13 -7.86 -7.91 -15.58
N LEU A 14 -7.15 -6.78 -15.47
CA LEU A 14 -7.08 -5.99 -14.25
C LEU A 14 -8.44 -5.37 -13.91
N GLU A 15 -9.11 -4.74 -14.86
CA GLU A 15 -10.47 -4.22 -14.66
C GLU A 15 -11.47 -5.34 -14.34
N LEU A 16 -11.34 -6.50 -14.98
CA LEU A 16 -12.21 -7.65 -14.69
C LEU A 16 -12.01 -8.17 -13.25
N ILE A 17 -10.77 -8.27 -12.78
CA ILE A 17 -10.47 -8.71 -11.41
C ILE A 17 -11.04 -7.71 -10.40
N PHE A 18 -10.83 -6.41 -10.59
CA PHE A 18 -11.36 -5.41 -9.67
C PHE A 18 -12.89 -5.33 -9.73
N HIS A 19 -13.50 -5.48 -10.90
CA HIS A 19 -14.95 -5.55 -11.06
C HIS A 19 -15.53 -6.78 -10.35
N VAL A 20 -14.88 -7.95 -10.46
CA VAL A 20 -15.26 -9.17 -9.74
C VAL A 20 -15.05 -9.02 -8.23
N LEU A 21 -14.00 -8.33 -7.79
CA LEU A 21 -13.77 -8.02 -6.37
C LEU A 21 -14.87 -7.10 -5.81
N GLN A 22 -15.24 -6.07 -6.56
CA GLN A 22 -16.27 -5.10 -6.18
C GLN A 22 -17.68 -5.70 -6.15
N ASN A 23 -18.02 -6.56 -7.12
CA ASN A 23 -19.42 -6.98 -7.33
C ASN A 23 -19.68 -8.47 -7.04
N GLY A 24 -18.66 -9.33 -7.12
CA GLY A 24 -18.84 -10.79 -7.16
C GLY A 24 -18.28 -11.54 -5.95
N LEU A 25 -17.09 -11.17 -5.49
CA LEU A 25 -16.34 -11.95 -4.48
C LEU A 25 -16.85 -11.81 -3.05
N ILE A 26 -17.72 -10.85 -2.78
CA ILE A 26 -18.30 -10.59 -1.44
C ILE A 26 -19.04 -11.82 -0.88
N ARG A 27 -19.59 -12.67 -1.76
CA ARG A 27 -20.38 -13.86 -1.39
C ARG A 27 -19.71 -15.19 -1.74
N VAL A 28 -18.54 -15.15 -2.38
CA VAL A 28 -17.85 -16.37 -2.81
C VAL A 28 -17.17 -16.99 -1.59
N LYS A 29 -17.64 -18.16 -1.18
CA LYS A 29 -17.04 -18.99 -0.12
C LYS A 29 -16.15 -20.11 -0.66
N ASN A 30 -16.00 -20.20 -1.98
CA ASN A 30 -15.20 -21.24 -2.61
C ASN A 30 -13.72 -20.92 -2.45
N GLU A 31 -13.05 -21.62 -1.53
CA GLU A 31 -11.63 -21.41 -1.22
C GLU A 31 -10.71 -21.64 -2.42
N TYR A 32 -10.99 -22.65 -3.25
CA TYR A 32 -10.20 -22.90 -4.46
C TYR A 32 -10.23 -21.71 -5.43
N PHE A 33 -11.40 -21.11 -5.64
CA PHE A 33 -11.55 -19.92 -6.47
C PHE A 33 -10.79 -18.72 -5.89
N ILE A 34 -10.89 -18.52 -4.57
CA ILE A 34 -10.19 -17.43 -3.88
C ILE A 34 -8.68 -17.59 -4.05
N GLU A 35 -8.13 -18.77 -3.80
CA GLU A 35 -6.70 -19.02 -3.93
C GLU A 35 -6.21 -18.87 -5.37
N LYS A 36 -6.97 -19.36 -6.36
CA LYS A 36 -6.65 -19.14 -7.78
C LYS A 36 -6.70 -17.66 -8.16
N SER A 37 -7.63 -16.90 -7.61
CA SER A 37 -7.74 -15.46 -7.84
C SER A 37 -6.55 -14.70 -7.26
N LYS A 38 -6.12 -15.05 -6.04
CA LYS A 38 -4.90 -14.49 -5.41
C LYS A 38 -3.66 -14.78 -6.24
N MET A 39 -3.46 -16.03 -6.67
CA MET A 39 -2.33 -16.39 -7.54
C MET A 39 -2.35 -15.57 -8.83
N LYS A 40 -3.50 -15.46 -9.49
CA LYS A 40 -3.62 -14.70 -10.73
C LYS A 40 -3.37 -13.20 -10.53
N PHE A 41 -3.80 -12.64 -9.41
CA PHE A 41 -3.52 -11.26 -9.02
C PHE A 41 -2.02 -11.04 -8.85
N ILE A 42 -1.31 -11.95 -8.17
CA ILE A 42 0.14 -11.87 -8.00
C ILE A 42 0.82 -11.91 -9.37
N ASP A 43 0.52 -12.91 -10.19
CA ASP A 43 1.18 -13.15 -11.48
C ASP A 43 0.96 -12.01 -12.48
N THR A 44 -0.26 -11.46 -12.51
CA THR A 44 -0.65 -10.50 -13.55
C THR A 44 -0.40 -9.05 -13.11
N ILE A 45 -0.64 -8.75 -11.83
CA ILE A 45 -0.64 -7.37 -11.31
C ILE A 45 0.62 -7.12 -10.48
N LEU A 46 0.84 -7.89 -9.41
CA LEU A 46 1.96 -7.58 -8.51
C LEU A 46 3.33 -7.87 -9.11
N THR A 47 3.44 -8.72 -10.13
CA THR A 47 4.72 -9.00 -10.81
C THR A 47 5.10 -7.90 -11.80
N SER A 48 4.13 -7.15 -12.31
CA SER A 48 4.37 -6.09 -13.30
C SER A 48 4.57 -4.69 -12.69
N VAL A 49 4.25 -4.51 -11.41
CA VAL A 49 4.33 -3.23 -10.70
C VAL A 49 5.60 -3.15 -9.86
N ASN A 50 6.30 -2.01 -9.92
CA ASN A 50 7.45 -1.74 -9.06
C ASN A 50 6.98 -1.48 -7.61
N ALA A 51 7.72 -2.01 -6.64
CA ALA A 51 7.42 -1.83 -5.22
C ALA A 51 7.39 -0.34 -4.79
N ASP A 52 8.21 0.51 -5.39
CA ASP A 52 8.22 1.94 -5.08
C ASP A 52 6.96 2.66 -5.60
N ASP A 53 6.40 2.22 -6.73
CA ASP A 53 5.13 2.76 -7.25
C ASP A 53 3.96 2.47 -6.28
N LEU A 54 4.04 1.37 -5.53
CA LEU A 54 3.04 1.01 -4.53
C LEU A 54 3.07 1.93 -3.30
N LYS A 55 4.17 2.65 -3.05
CA LYS A 55 4.28 3.61 -1.94
C LYS A 55 3.51 4.91 -2.20
N CYS A 56 3.20 5.21 -3.47
CA CYS A 56 2.49 6.41 -3.91
C CYS A 56 1.01 6.11 -4.23
N LEU A 57 0.11 6.47 -3.34
CA LEU A 57 -1.34 6.27 -3.41
C LEU A 57 -2.09 7.44 -4.11
N ASN A 58 -1.39 8.22 -4.94
CA ASN A 58 -2.02 9.27 -5.75
C ASN A 58 -2.72 8.70 -7.00
N SER A 59 -2.13 7.69 -7.65
CA SER A 59 -2.64 7.13 -8.90
C SER A 59 -3.83 6.18 -8.70
N SER A 60 -4.86 6.33 -9.52
CA SER A 60 -5.97 5.37 -9.62
C SER A 60 -5.53 4.02 -10.19
N SER A 61 -4.40 3.96 -10.89
CA SER A 61 -3.82 2.70 -11.38
C SER A 61 -3.07 1.93 -10.30
N ASN A 62 -2.81 2.53 -9.13
CA ASN A 62 -2.13 1.85 -8.04
C ASN A 62 -3.04 0.74 -7.48
N PRO A 63 -2.63 -0.54 -7.57
CA PRO A 63 -3.48 -1.66 -7.15
C PRO A 63 -3.76 -1.64 -5.65
N LEU A 64 -2.80 -1.21 -4.82
CA LEU A 64 -2.99 -1.08 -3.38
C LEU A 64 -4.06 -0.02 -3.06
N LYS A 65 -4.03 1.13 -3.76
CA LYS A 65 -5.06 2.18 -3.60
C LYS A 65 -6.45 1.63 -3.90
N ARG A 66 -6.63 0.96 -5.04
CA ARG A 66 -7.91 0.36 -5.43
C ARG A 66 -8.40 -0.67 -4.42
N LEU A 67 -7.51 -1.53 -3.91
CA LEU A 67 -7.88 -2.51 -2.88
C LEU A 67 -8.32 -1.83 -1.58
N ILE A 68 -7.64 -0.76 -1.15
CA ILE A 68 -8.03 0.02 0.03
C ILE A 68 -9.41 0.65 -0.18
N GLU A 69 -9.66 1.25 -1.34
CA GLU A 69 -10.95 1.84 -1.69
C GLU A 69 -12.07 0.80 -1.63
N ILE A 70 -11.86 -0.39 -2.19
CA ILE A 70 -12.81 -1.51 -2.10
C ILE A 70 -13.03 -1.93 -0.65
N SER A 71 -11.94 -2.04 0.14
CA SER A 71 -12.04 -2.43 1.55
C SER A 71 -12.84 -1.42 2.39
N ASN A 72 -12.77 -0.13 2.06
CA ASN A 72 -13.51 0.92 2.76
C ASN A 72 -15.00 0.92 2.40
N MET A 73 -15.36 0.46 1.20
CA MET A 73 -16.76 0.30 0.79
C MET A 73 -17.42 -0.90 1.46
N ASP A 74 -16.66 -1.98 1.67
CA ASP A 74 -17.18 -3.22 2.23
C ASP A 74 -16.18 -3.82 3.24
N ASN A 75 -16.25 -3.29 4.47
CA ASN A 75 -15.30 -3.44 5.59
C ASN A 75 -14.95 -4.89 6.01
N GLN A 76 -15.48 -5.92 5.34
CA GLN A 76 -15.34 -7.32 5.75
C GLN A 76 -15.01 -8.31 4.62
N ASN A 77 -14.69 -7.86 3.40
CA ASN A 77 -14.28 -8.79 2.36
C ASN A 77 -12.88 -9.37 2.65
N LYS A 78 -12.84 -10.58 3.23
CA LYS A 78 -11.60 -11.28 3.59
C LYS A 78 -10.63 -11.40 2.41
N THR A 79 -11.13 -11.70 1.21
CA THR A 79 -10.30 -11.80 0.01
C THR A 79 -9.59 -10.49 -0.31
N VAL A 80 -10.28 -9.35 -0.18
CA VAL A 80 -9.67 -8.02 -0.40
C VAL A 80 -8.60 -7.75 0.66
N ILE A 81 -8.84 -8.11 1.92
CA ILE A 81 -7.86 -7.97 2.99
C ILE A 81 -6.60 -8.82 2.72
N ASP A 82 -6.78 -10.08 2.32
CA ASP A 82 -5.66 -10.96 1.97
C ASP A 82 -4.85 -10.39 0.79
N LEU A 83 -5.51 -9.81 -0.21
CA LEU A 83 -4.84 -9.16 -1.35
C LEU A 83 -4.09 -7.89 -0.94
N ILE A 84 -4.64 -7.10 -0.02
CA ILE A 84 -3.92 -5.94 0.56
C ILE A 84 -2.66 -6.42 1.26
N GLU A 85 -2.78 -7.44 2.13
CA GLU A 85 -1.64 -7.99 2.85
C GLU A 85 -0.55 -8.50 1.90
N LEU A 86 -0.93 -9.29 0.89
CA LEU A 86 -0.02 -9.77 -0.16
C LEU A 86 0.65 -8.62 -0.92
N THR A 87 -0.05 -7.51 -1.14
CA THR A 87 0.54 -6.33 -1.79
C THR A 87 1.55 -5.65 -0.88
N LEU A 88 1.25 -5.53 0.42
CA LEU A 88 2.11 -4.90 1.41
C LEU A 88 3.41 -5.67 1.66
N THR A 89 3.40 -7.01 1.57
CA THR A 89 4.64 -7.81 1.74
C THR A 89 5.70 -7.52 0.66
N LYS A 90 5.30 -7.01 -0.51
CA LYS A 90 6.24 -6.60 -1.56
C LYS A 90 6.87 -5.23 -1.35
N ILE A 91 6.37 -4.43 -0.39
CA ILE A 91 6.79 -3.04 -0.23
C ILE A 91 7.87 -2.95 0.85
N PRO A 92 9.15 -2.75 0.49
CA PRO A 92 10.17 -2.48 1.48
C PRO A 92 9.95 -1.07 2.05
N ILE A 93 9.76 -0.98 3.36
CA ILE A 93 9.79 0.28 4.12
C ILE A 93 11.14 0.40 4.82
N SER A 94 11.83 1.50 4.55
CA SER A 94 13.11 1.89 5.14
C SER A 94 12.97 3.12 6.03
N GLU A 95 13.98 3.40 6.86
CA GLU A 95 14.03 4.65 7.65
C GLU A 95 13.94 5.91 6.78
N ASN A 96 14.57 5.91 5.60
CA ASN A 96 14.52 7.05 4.69
C ASN A 96 13.09 7.31 4.20
N ASP A 97 12.31 6.26 3.93
CA ASP A 97 10.91 6.42 3.56
C ASP A 97 10.13 7.13 4.69
N ILE A 98 10.39 6.78 5.96
CA ILE A 98 9.79 7.42 7.14
C ILE A 98 10.19 8.90 7.22
N VAL A 99 11.48 9.19 7.11
CA VAL A 99 11.97 10.57 7.16
C VAL A 99 11.36 11.43 6.06
N GLU A 100 11.34 10.95 4.82
CA GLU A 100 10.75 11.70 3.71
C GLU A 100 9.22 11.86 3.88
N SER A 101 8.52 10.77 4.17
CA SER A 101 7.05 10.72 4.09
C SER A 101 6.31 11.11 5.37
N ALA A 102 6.96 11.08 6.53
CA ALA A 102 6.33 11.42 7.82
C ALA A 102 6.92 12.68 8.46
N ILE A 103 8.19 13.00 8.19
CA ILE A 103 8.90 14.10 8.86
C ILE A 103 9.10 15.29 7.93
N LYS A 104 9.66 15.09 6.72
CA LYS A 104 9.98 16.18 5.79
C LYS A 104 8.78 16.67 5.01
N GLN A 105 8.00 15.75 4.44
CA GLN A 105 6.86 16.07 3.59
C GLN A 105 5.69 15.09 3.84
N PRO A 106 4.95 15.26 4.95
CA PRO A 106 3.79 14.45 5.24
C PRO A 106 2.68 14.69 4.20
N MET A 107 2.53 13.78 3.25
CA MET A 107 1.51 13.85 2.20
C MET A 107 0.50 12.72 2.35
N LYS A 108 -0.79 13.06 2.19
CA LYS A 108 -1.89 12.07 2.15
C LYS A 108 -1.76 11.05 1.04
N SER A 109 -0.88 11.27 0.06
CA SER A 109 -0.61 10.34 -1.02
C SER A 109 0.43 9.27 -0.68
N THR A 110 1.09 9.30 0.48
CA THR A 110 2.11 8.30 0.80
C THR A 110 1.52 7.13 1.57
N LEU A 111 2.07 5.93 1.34
CA LEU A 111 1.71 4.74 2.08
C LEU A 111 1.94 4.93 3.58
N ILE A 112 3.04 5.56 3.99
CA ILE A 112 3.34 5.80 5.41
C ILE A 112 2.28 6.66 6.08
N TYR A 113 1.82 7.73 5.43
CA TYR A 113 0.71 8.53 5.93
C TYR A 113 -0.53 7.65 6.14
N HIS A 114 -0.88 6.84 5.15
CA HIS A 114 -2.02 5.94 5.24
C HIS A 114 -1.86 4.88 6.34
N VAL A 115 -0.67 4.32 6.52
CA VAL A 115 -0.39 3.35 7.58
C VAL A 115 -0.60 3.99 8.96
N LEU A 116 -0.10 5.21 9.17
CA LEU A 116 -0.21 5.90 10.45
C LEU A 116 -1.63 6.36 10.78
N PHE A 117 -2.36 6.86 9.79
CA PHE A 117 -3.62 7.57 10.03
C PHE A 117 -4.88 6.82 9.58
N ASN A 118 -4.78 5.78 8.76
CA ASN A 118 -5.93 4.95 8.40
C ASN A 118 -6.00 3.69 9.28
N LYS A 119 -7.08 3.59 10.06
CA LYS A 119 -7.35 2.47 10.99
C LYS A 119 -7.31 1.10 10.31
N CYS A 120 -7.62 0.99 9.01
CA CYS A 120 -7.56 -0.26 8.27
C CYS A 120 -6.15 -0.89 8.26
N PHE A 121 -5.10 -0.10 8.46
CA PHE A 121 -3.73 -0.60 8.46
C PHE A 121 -3.26 -1.18 9.78
N ARG A 122 -3.92 -0.86 10.90
CA ARG A 122 -3.50 -1.29 12.25
C ARG A 122 -3.47 -2.81 12.42
N LYS A 123 -4.17 -3.56 11.56
CA LYS A 123 -4.20 -5.03 11.57
C LYS A 123 -3.09 -5.68 10.74
N PHE A 124 -2.35 -4.91 9.94
CA PHE A 124 -1.31 -5.45 9.07
C PHE A 124 0.08 -5.28 9.70
N PRO A 125 1.01 -6.23 9.51
CA PRO A 125 2.37 -6.15 10.05
C PRO A 125 3.16 -4.90 9.64
N ILE A 126 2.82 -4.27 8.50
CA ILE A 126 3.45 -3.02 8.06
C ILE A 126 3.25 -1.88 9.07
N TYR A 127 2.15 -1.88 9.83
CA TYR A 127 1.90 -0.88 10.85
C TYR A 127 2.93 -0.97 11.97
N GLU A 128 3.13 -2.16 12.53
CA GLU A 128 4.14 -2.41 13.57
C GLU A 128 5.54 -2.03 13.09
N LYS A 129 5.88 -2.41 11.84
CA LYS A 129 7.16 -2.05 11.23
C LYS A 129 7.37 -0.53 11.11
N VAL A 130 6.33 0.21 10.71
CA VAL A 130 6.40 1.68 10.61
C VAL A 130 6.60 2.30 12.00
N ILE A 131 5.88 1.82 13.01
CA ILE A 131 6.02 2.31 14.40
C ILE A 131 7.42 2.00 14.93
N GLU A 132 7.94 0.79 14.75
CA GLU A 132 9.29 0.40 15.20
C GLU A 132 10.39 1.27 14.57
N LEU A 133 10.28 1.56 13.27
CA LEU A 133 11.21 2.45 12.59
C LEU A 133 11.13 3.89 13.11
N MET A 134 9.93 4.38 13.41
CA MET A 134 9.75 5.70 14.03
C MET A 134 10.35 5.77 15.43
N ASP A 135 10.14 4.74 16.26
CA ASP A 135 10.72 4.66 17.61
C ASP A 135 12.25 4.60 17.55
N THR A 136 12.81 3.86 16.60
CA THR A 136 14.25 3.79 16.36
C THR A 136 14.83 5.15 15.94
N LEU A 137 14.15 5.85 15.03
CA LEU A 137 14.52 7.20 14.62
C LEU A 137 14.49 8.17 15.79
N TRP A 138 13.43 8.12 16.59
CA TRP A 138 13.26 8.97 17.77
C TRP A 138 14.36 8.72 18.81
N ALA A 139 14.61 7.46 19.18
CA ALA A 139 15.66 7.10 20.13
C ALA A 139 17.05 7.52 19.65
N ARG A 140 17.31 7.49 18.33
CA ARG A 140 18.56 7.97 17.76
C ARG A 140 18.70 9.49 17.84
N TRP A 141 17.61 10.23 17.64
CA TRP A 141 17.58 11.69 17.77
C TRP A 141 17.76 12.14 19.22
N ASP A 142 17.09 11.48 20.15
CA ASP A 142 17.20 11.74 21.59
C ASP A 142 18.64 11.56 22.09
N ARG A 143 19.35 10.54 21.59
CA ARG A 143 20.76 10.27 21.94
C ARG A 143 21.79 11.17 21.26
N LYS A 144 21.43 11.95 20.25
CA LYS A 144 22.40 12.67 19.39
C LYS A 144 22.35 14.20 19.43
N GLU A 145 21.59 14.82 20.34
CA GLU A 145 21.38 16.29 20.37
C GLU A 145 21.05 16.83 18.97
N MET A 146 19.78 16.71 18.56
CA MET A 146 19.29 17.06 17.21
C MET A 146 19.98 18.31 16.62
N TYR A 147 20.58 18.19 15.43
CA TYR A 147 21.02 19.36 14.67
C TYR A 147 19.77 20.17 14.29
N ALA A 148 19.69 21.41 14.78
CA ALA A 148 18.54 22.32 14.63
C ALA A 148 17.99 22.44 13.19
N ASN A 149 18.79 22.11 12.17
CA ASN A 149 18.38 22.09 10.77
C ASN A 149 17.30 21.05 10.44
N ASP A 150 17.21 19.94 11.17
CA ASP A 150 16.20 18.89 10.90
C ASP A 150 14.81 19.25 11.46
N ILE A 151 14.75 20.08 12.52
CA ILE A 151 13.49 20.53 13.15
C ILE A 151 12.87 21.72 12.39
N MET A 152 13.68 22.55 11.74
CA MET A 152 13.23 23.77 11.05
C MET A 152 12.26 23.53 9.87
N ILE A 153 12.10 22.29 9.40
CA ILE A 153 11.15 21.95 8.33
C ILE A 153 9.69 22.07 8.82
N TRP A 154 9.42 21.85 10.11
CA TRP A 154 8.07 21.93 10.67
C TRP A 154 7.56 23.36 10.87
N GLN A 155 8.45 24.36 10.98
CA GLN A 155 8.04 25.76 11.23
C GLN A 155 7.71 26.56 9.97
N LYS A 156 8.03 26.06 8.76
CA LYS A 156 7.79 26.78 7.50
C LYS A 156 6.47 26.45 6.81
N GLN A 157 5.68 25.50 7.33
CA GLN A 157 4.42 25.05 6.71
C GLN A 157 3.14 25.43 7.49
N THR A 158 3.26 26.25 8.53
CA THR A 158 2.13 26.98 9.17
C THR A 158 2.08 28.40 8.67
#